data_AF-A0A9E7GAP1-F1
#
_entry.id   AF-A0A9E7GAP1-F1
#
_cell.length_a   1.000
_cell.length_b   1.000
_cell.length_c   1.000
_cell.angle_alpha   90.00
_cell.angle_beta   90.00
_cell.angle_gamma   90.00
#
_symmetry.space_group_name_H-M   'P 1'
#
loop_
_entity.id
_entity.type
_entity.pdbx_description
1 polymer ?
#
loop_
_entity_poly.entity_id
_entity_poly.type
_entity_poly.pdbx_seq_one_letter_code
_entity_poly.pdbx_strand_id
1 'polypeptide(L)'
;MVVQKGRAASSHLGHTRVAECLVGDDTASIVFTARNEQVDLLKPGATVILRNAKIDMFKGCMRLAVDKWGRIEVAEPANFGVKEDNNLSMVEYELVNVGEE
;
A
#
# COMPACT_ATOMS: atom_id res chain seq x y z
N MET A 1 10.23 31.00 -35.42
CA MET A 1 8.97 30.29 -35.71
C MET A 1 8.62 29.49 -34.48
N VAL A 2 7.64 29.95 -33.69
CA VAL A 2 7.22 29.29 -32.44
C VAL A 2 6.28 28.15 -32.82
N VAL A 3 6.74 26.92 -32.65
CA VAL A 3 5.87 25.74 -32.81
C VAL A 3 5.24 25.47 -31.46
N GLN A 4 3.99 25.90 -31.28
CA GLN A 4 3.14 25.41 -30.20
C GLN A 4 2.91 23.92 -30.43
N LYS A 5 3.65 23.09 -29.69
CA LYS A 5 3.34 21.66 -29.60
C LYS A 5 2.10 21.55 -28.72
N GLY A 6 0.98 21.20 -29.36
CA GLY A 6 -0.31 21.02 -28.69
C GLY A 6 -0.14 20.13 -27.46
N ARG A 7 -0.76 20.54 -26.35
CA ARG A 7 -0.95 19.65 -25.20
C ARG A 7 -1.63 18.41 -25.72
N ALA A 8 -0.94 17.27 -25.70
CA ALA A 8 -1.63 16.00 -25.65
C ALA A 8 -2.49 16.06 -24.39
N ALA A 9 -3.80 16.24 -24.55
CA ALA A 9 -4.74 16.02 -23.48
C ALA A 9 -4.53 14.56 -23.06
N SER A 10 -3.82 14.36 -21.94
CA SER A 10 -3.76 13.05 -21.30
C SER A 10 -5.20 12.63 -21.07
N SER A 11 -5.63 11.58 -21.75
CA SER A 11 -6.95 10.95 -21.59
C SER A 11 -7.11 10.29 -20.21
N HIS A 12 -6.19 10.55 -19.27
CA HIS A 12 -6.28 10.18 -17.87
C HIS A 12 -6.26 11.44 -16.97
N LEU A 13 -7.37 12.20 -16.96
CA LEU A 13 -7.88 12.67 -15.65
C LEU A 13 -8.67 11.54 -14.97
N GLY A 14 -8.23 10.30 -15.20
CA GLY A 14 -8.95 9.07 -14.94
C GLY A 14 -8.98 8.77 -13.45
N HIS A 15 -10.17 8.44 -12.96
CA HIS A 15 -10.44 7.99 -11.60
C HIS A 15 -9.30 7.10 -11.07
N THR A 16 -8.56 7.58 -10.07
CA THR A 16 -7.60 6.76 -9.35
C THR A 16 -8.37 5.62 -8.69
N ARG A 17 -8.13 4.37 -9.11
CA ARG A 17 -8.70 3.21 -8.44
C ARG A 17 -7.96 3.03 -7.13
N VAL A 18 -8.70 2.91 -6.04
CA VAL A 18 -8.14 2.64 -4.71
C VAL A 18 -8.93 1.49 -4.11
N ALA A 19 -8.22 0.55 -3.49
CA ALA A 19 -8.81 -0.50 -2.67
C ALA A 19 -8.01 -0.63 -1.38
N GLU A 20 -8.71 -0.99 -0.31
CA GLU A 20 -8.09 -1.43 0.93
C GLU A 20 -8.10 -2.96 0.96
N CYS A 21 -6.94 -3.54 1.27
CA CYS A 21 -6.76 -4.99 1.32
C CYS A 21 -6.15 -5.35 2.67
N LEU A 22 -6.66 -6.39 3.33
CA LEU A 22 -5.95 -6.96 4.48
C LEU A 22 -4.81 -7.84 3.95
N VAL A 23 -3.58 -7.55 4.37
CA VAL A 23 -2.39 -8.35 4.05
C VAL A 23 -1.67 -8.70 5.34
N GLY A 24 -0.90 -9.78 5.36
CA GLY A 24 -0.16 -10.17 6.55
C GLY A 24 0.67 -11.43 6.37
N ASP A 25 1.36 -11.77 7.44
CA ASP A 25 2.15 -12.98 7.60
C ASP A 25 1.79 -13.70 8.91
N ASP A 26 2.61 -14.66 9.33
CA ASP A 26 2.44 -15.39 10.59
C ASP A 26 2.59 -14.52 11.86
N THR A 27 3.11 -13.30 11.73
CA THR A 27 3.32 -12.38 12.84
C THR A 27 2.14 -11.44 13.06
N ALA A 28 1.57 -10.90 11.97
CA ALA A 28 0.54 -9.88 12.04
C ALA A 28 -0.17 -9.66 10.70
N SER A 29 -1.25 -8.88 10.75
CA SER A 29 -1.92 -8.32 9.58
C SER A 29 -1.95 -6.79 9.61
N ILE A 30 -2.05 -6.18 8.43
CA ILE A 30 -2.12 -4.74 8.24
C ILE A 30 -2.95 -4.42 7.00
N VAL A 31 -3.68 -3.30 7.03
CA VAL A 31 -4.40 -2.78 5.86
C VAL A 31 -3.41 -2.16 4.89
N PHE A 32 -3.40 -2.68 3.67
CA PHE A 32 -2.65 -2.17 2.53
C PHE A 32 -3.54 -1.29 1.65
N THR A 33 -3.03 -0.12 1.24
CA THR A 33 -3.71 0.75 0.28
C THR A 33 -3.24 0.48 -1.15
N ALA A 34 -4.02 -0.28 -1.91
CA ALA A 34 -3.75 -0.60 -3.31
C ALA A 34 -4.25 0.49 -4.24
N ARG A 35 -3.43 0.90 -5.22
CA ARG A 35 -3.78 1.90 -6.22
C ARG A 35 -3.65 1.37 -7.64
N ASN A 36 -4.58 1.77 -8.52
CA ASN A 36 -4.58 1.47 -9.95
C ASN A 36 -4.38 -0.03 -10.22
N GLU A 37 -3.30 -0.41 -10.92
CA GLU A 37 -2.99 -1.79 -11.30
C GLU A 37 -2.72 -2.70 -10.08
N GLN A 38 -2.30 -2.13 -8.94
CA GLN A 38 -2.07 -2.89 -7.71
C GLN A 38 -3.35 -3.57 -7.21
N VAL A 39 -4.52 -2.98 -7.48
CA VAL A 39 -5.84 -3.53 -7.12
C VAL A 39 -6.10 -4.87 -7.80
N ASP A 40 -5.47 -5.10 -8.95
CA ASP A 40 -5.65 -6.33 -9.71
C ASP A 40 -4.65 -7.42 -9.29
N LEU A 41 -3.52 -7.05 -8.68
CA LEU A 41 -2.55 -7.96 -8.09
C LEU A 41 -2.96 -8.45 -6.69
N LEU A 42 -3.57 -7.58 -5.89
CA LEU A 42 -3.93 -7.85 -4.50
C LEU A 42 -5.35 -8.41 -4.37
N LYS A 43 -5.56 -9.62 -4.92
CA LYS A 43 -6.82 -10.36 -4.77
C LYS A 43 -6.79 -11.24 -3.52
N PRO A 44 -7.95 -11.53 -2.89
CA PRO A 44 -8.02 -12.48 -1.79
C PRO A 44 -7.37 -13.82 -2.14
N GLY A 45 -6.58 -14.36 -1.22
CA GLY A 45 -5.84 -15.61 -1.40
C GLY A 45 -4.54 -15.51 -2.19
N ALA A 46 -4.22 -14.35 -2.80
CA ALA A 46 -2.94 -14.16 -3.45
C ALA A 46 -1.81 -14.01 -2.43
N THR A 47 -0.67 -14.64 -2.69
CA THR A 47 0.58 -14.38 -1.97
C THR A 47 1.43 -13.40 -2.77
N VAL A 48 1.88 -12.33 -2.11
CA VAL A 48 2.69 -11.28 -2.74
C VAL A 48 3.90 -10.94 -1.88
N ILE A 49 4.97 -10.51 -2.53
CA ILE A 49 6.15 -9.92 -1.90
C ILE A 49 6.10 -8.41 -2.15
N LEU A 50 6.08 -7.64 -1.05
CA LEU A 50 6.12 -6.19 -1.08
C LEU A 50 7.54 -5.73 -0.77
N ARG A 51 8.23 -5.14 -1.76
CA ARG A 51 9.61 -4.65 -1.62
C ARG A 51 9.62 -3.14 -1.52
N ASN A 52 10.41 -2.62 -0.57
CA ASN A 52 10.52 -1.19 -0.28
C ASN A 52 9.12 -0.55 -0.06
N ALA A 53 8.28 -1.28 0.67
CA ALA A 53 7.02 -0.77 1.17
C ALA A 53 7.26 0.22 2.32
N LYS A 54 6.31 1.11 2.54
CA LYS A 54 6.35 2.12 3.59
C LYS A 54 5.10 2.05 4.46
N ILE A 55 5.24 2.56 5.68
CA ILE A 55 4.10 2.81 6.56
C ILE A 55 3.63 4.25 6.37
N ASP A 56 2.37 4.39 6.01
CA ASP A 56 1.65 5.66 6.01
C ASP A 56 0.78 5.72 7.27
N MET A 57 0.98 6.75 8.10
CA MET A 57 0.14 6.99 9.27
C MET A 57 -1.16 7.69 8.83
N PHE A 58 -2.30 7.05 9.07
CA PHE A 58 -3.61 7.60 8.78
C PHE A 58 -4.48 7.62 10.04
N LYS A 59 -4.78 8.83 10.54
CA LYS A 59 -5.57 9.06 11.75
C LYS A 59 -5.06 8.24 12.96
N GLY A 60 -3.76 8.30 13.21
CA GLY A 60 -3.11 7.55 14.30
C GLY A 60 -2.88 6.07 14.01
N CYS A 61 -3.49 5.49 12.97
CA CYS A 61 -3.33 4.07 12.64
C CYS A 61 -2.36 3.85 11.48
N MET A 62 -1.65 2.72 11.48
CA MET A 62 -0.75 2.35 10.39
C MET A 62 -1.51 1.83 9.17
N ARG A 63 -1.03 2.20 7.97
CA ARG A 63 -1.39 1.62 6.68
C ARG A 63 -0.13 1.26 5.91
N LEU A 64 -0.12 0.11 5.24
CA LEU A 64 0.98 -0.30 4.37
C LEU A 64 0.73 0.22 2.96
N ALA A 65 1.77 0.72 2.30
CA ALA A 65 1.70 1.17 0.92
C ALA A 65 2.99 0.88 0.17
N VAL A 66 2.90 0.74 -1.15
CA VAL A 66 4.05 0.69 -2.05
C VAL A 66 3.96 1.88 -3.00
N ASP A 67 5.00 2.71 -2.99
CA ASP A 67 5.12 3.88 -3.86
C ASP A 67 5.93 3.57 -5.14
N LYS A 68 6.30 4.63 -5.88
CA LYS A 68 7.06 4.52 -7.14
C LYS A 68 8.45 3.89 -7.01
N TRP A 69 9.00 3.78 -5.80
CA TRP A 69 10.32 3.19 -5.53
C TRP A 69 10.22 1.76 -5.01
N GLY A 70 9.01 1.29 -4.71
CA GLY A 70 8.76 -0.09 -4.29
C GLY A 70 8.19 -0.94 -5.41
N ARG A 71 8.07 -2.24 -5.11
CA ARG A 71 7.58 -3.24 -6.06
C ARG A 71 6.67 -4.25 -5.37
N ILE A 72 5.66 -4.69 -6.10
CA ILE A 72 4.80 -5.82 -5.73
C ILE A 72 5.14 -6.96 -6.69
N GLU A 73 5.51 -8.12 -6.13
CA GLU A 73 5.78 -9.34 -6.89
C GLU A 73 4.75 -10.40 -6.46
N VAL A 74 4.07 -11.04 -7.41
CA VAL A 74 3.24 -12.21 -7.11
C VAL A 74 4.17 -13.38 -6.84
N ALA A 75 3.89 -14.13 -5.78
CA ALA A 75 4.69 -15.26 -5.35
C ALA A 75 3.87 -16.55 -5.32
N GLU A 76 4.57 -17.67 -5.17
CA GLU A 76 3.96 -18.96 -4.85
C GLU A 76 3.18 -18.87 -3.52
N PRO A 77 2.18 -19.73 -3.31
CA PRO A 77 1.42 -19.77 -2.06
C PRO A 77 2.32 -19.85 -0.82
N ALA A 78 2.07 -18.98 0.14
CA ALA A 78 2.76 -19.00 1.42
C ALA A 78 2.50 -20.33 2.17
N ASN A 79 3.51 -20.82 2.89
CA ASN A 79 3.41 -22.01 3.74
C ASN A 79 3.05 -21.67 5.20
N PHE A 80 2.55 -20.46 5.45
CA PHE A 80 2.16 -19.97 6.75
C PHE A 80 0.71 -19.49 6.76
N GLY A 81 0.08 -19.53 7.94
CA GLY A 81 -1.22 -18.91 8.16
C GLY A 81 -1.07 -17.45 8.56
N VAL A 82 -1.90 -16.57 8.02
CA VAL A 82 -1.89 -15.15 8.37
C VAL A 82 -2.47 -14.97 9.78
N LYS A 83 -1.80 -14.20 10.64
CA LYS A 83 -2.26 -13.89 11.98
C LYS A 83 -3.21 -12.69 11.99
N GLU A 84 -4.44 -12.92 11.54
CA GLU A 84 -5.47 -11.88 11.41
C GLU A 84 -5.88 -11.25 12.75
N ASP A 85 -5.80 -11.99 13.85
CA ASP A 85 -6.11 -11.49 15.20
C ASP A 85 -5.16 -10.36 15.65
N ASN A 86 -3.94 -10.32 15.12
CA ASN A 86 -2.97 -9.27 15.40
C ASN A 86 -2.97 -8.23 14.27
N ASN A 87 -4.03 -7.43 14.20
CA ASN A 87 -4.20 -6.41 13.16
C ASN A 87 -3.59 -5.06 13.58
N LEU A 88 -2.44 -4.73 13.02
CA LEU A 88 -1.69 -3.50 13.32
C LEU A 88 -2.39 -2.22 12.84
N SER A 89 -3.34 -2.34 11.91
CA SER A 89 -4.13 -1.21 11.44
C SER A 89 -5.23 -0.78 12.40
N MET A 90 -5.49 -1.57 13.44
CA MET A 90 -6.43 -1.27 14.52
C MET A 90 -5.74 -0.65 15.75
N VAL A 91 -4.40 -0.61 15.75
CA VAL A 91 -3.61 0.02 16.80
C VAL A 91 -3.48 1.51 16.50
N GLU A 92 -3.84 2.34 17.47
CA GLU A 92 -3.70 3.79 17.42
C GLU A 92 -2.40 4.21 18.10
N TYR A 93 -1.65 5.09 17.42
CA TYR A 93 -0.40 5.65 17.87
C TYR A 93 -0.51 7.16 17.99
N GLU A 94 0.12 7.69 19.04
CA GLU A 94 0.30 9.12 19.23
C GLU A 94 1.71 9.53 18.81
N LEU A 95 1.81 10.66 18.11
CA LEU A 95 3.11 11.24 17.77
C LEU A 95 3.72 11.84 19.04
N VAL A 96 4.78 11.20 19.54
CA VAL A 96 5.56 11.70 20.66
C VAL A 96 6.74 12.51 20.14
N ASN A 97 6.75 13.81 20.43
CA ASN A 97 7.91 14.65 20.17
C ASN A 97 8.91 14.46 21.31
N VAL A 98 10.04 13.82 21.03
CA VAL A 98 11.14 13.78 21.97
C VAL A 98 11.82 15.15 21.92
N GLY A 99 11.73 15.92 23.00
CA GLY A 99 12.43 17.20 23.11
C GLY A 99 13.95 16.99 23.03
N GLU A 100 14.65 17.91 22.39
CA GLU A 100 16.11 17.98 22.50
C GLU A 100 16.44 18.38 23.95
N GLU A 101 16.99 17.46 24.74
CA GLU A 101 17.65 17.80 26.01
C GLU A 101 19.04 18.42 25.75
#